data_AF-A0A031LK76-F1
#
_entry.id   AF-A0A031LK76-F1
#
_cell.length_a   1.000
_cell.length_b   1.000
_cell.length_c   1.000
_cell.angle_alpha   90.00
_cell.angle_beta   90.00
_cell.angle_gamma   90.00
#
_symmetry.space_group_name_H-M   'P 1'
#
loop_
_entity.id
_entity.type
_entity.pdbx_description
1 polymer ?
#
loop_
_entity_poly.entity_id
_entity_poly.type
_entity_poly.pdbx_seq_one_letter_code
_entity_poly.pdbx_strand_id
1 'polypeptide(L)'
;MADIKLLLGNRITSSVIGLVLVLSSVYLIYSLRSDFTELLYSSILYFNPYIFYFFGLAIGIERLLYGTTGNRKYFYLLIGNSEFIGYVMYFLFIFGIIMGIYISLYALFVTGLILRLAEVVEGIGLIMFAISLLAF
;
A
#
# COMPACT_ATOMS: atom_id res chain seq x y z
N MET A 1 -26.25 -16.32 5.90
CA MET A 1 -25.78 -15.34 6.93
C MET A 1 -24.26 -15.34 7.09
N ALA A 2 -23.57 -16.49 7.01
CA ALA A 2 -22.10 -16.56 7.09
C ALA A 2 -21.40 -15.73 6.00
N ASP A 3 -21.86 -15.84 4.75
CA ASP A 3 -21.24 -15.12 3.61
C ASP A 3 -21.37 -13.60 3.72
N ILE A 4 -22.49 -13.10 4.26
CA ILE A 4 -22.73 -11.66 4.43
C ILE A 4 -21.78 -11.07 5.48
N LYS A 5 -21.53 -11.81 6.58
CA LYS A 5 -20.57 -11.40 7.61
C LYS A 5 -19.14 -11.39 7.08
N LEU A 6 -18.78 -12.37 6.26
CA LEU A 6 -17.46 -12.48 5.65
C LEU A 6 -17.21 -11.35 4.64
N LEU A 7 -18.23 -11.03 3.84
CA LEU A 7 -18.18 -9.94 2.85
C LEU A 7 -18.11 -8.55 3.52
N LEU A 8 -18.85 -8.34 4.61
CA LEU A 8 -18.74 -7.13 5.44
C LEU A 8 -17.37 -7.03 6.12
N GLY A 9 -16.84 -8.14 6.65
CA GLY A 9 -15.50 -8.21 7.23
C GLY A 9 -14.43 -7.77 6.24
N ASN A 10 -14.45 -8.32 5.03
CA ASN A 10 -13.50 -7.97 3.97
C ASN A 10 -13.57 -6.50 3.54
N ARG A 11 -14.76 -5.89 3.60
CA ARG A 11 -14.93 -4.47 3.30
C ARG A 11 -14.37 -3.57 4.39
N ILE A 12 -14.61 -3.92 5.65
CA ILE A 12 -14.09 -3.17 6.80
C ILE A 12 -12.56 -3.25 6.82
N THR A 13 -11.99 -4.45 6.68
CA THR A 13 -10.54 -4.63 6.67
C THR A 13 -9.90 -3.86 5.51
N SER A 14 -10.51 -3.90 4.33
CA SER A 14 -10.02 -3.13 3.18
C SER A 14 -10.09 -1.62 3.42
N SER A 15 -11.19 -1.10 3.99
CA SER A 15 -11.27 0.33 4.34
C SER A 15 -10.21 0.74 5.35
N VAL A 16 -9.94 -0.09 6.36
CA VAL A 16 -8.92 0.19 7.38
C VAL A 16 -7.52 0.20 6.74
N ILE A 17 -7.18 -0.82 5.94
CA ILE A 17 -5.92 -0.88 5.21
C ILE A 17 -5.77 0.34 4.29
N GLY A 18 -6.85 0.69 3.59
CA GLY A 18 -6.88 1.85 2.70
C GLY A 18 -6.63 3.17 3.45
N LEU A 19 -7.30 3.38 4.58
CA LEU A 19 -7.10 4.57 5.40
C LEU A 19 -5.67 4.67 5.93
N VAL A 20 -5.13 3.55 6.43
CA VAL A 20 -3.77 3.48 6.95
C VAL A 20 -2.78 3.90 5.87
N LEU A 21 -2.82 3.23 4.72
CA LEU A 21 -1.91 3.49 3.60
C LEU A 21 -2.04 4.92 3.06
N VAL A 22 -3.27 5.42 2.86
CA VAL A 22 -3.45 6.80 2.36
C VAL A 22 -2.88 7.82 3.33
N LEU A 23 -3.18 7.70 4.62
CA LEU A 23 -2.73 8.69 5.61
C LEU A 23 -1.21 8.65 5.80
N SER A 24 -0.61 7.45 5.92
CA SER A 24 0.84 7.32 6.05
C SER A 24 1.56 7.78 4.79
N SER A 25 1.09 7.38 3.60
CA SER A 25 1.71 7.78 2.33
C SER A 25 1.60 9.28 2.10
N VAL A 26 0.43 9.90 2.33
CA VAL A 26 0.27 11.36 2.18
C VAL A 26 1.20 12.10 3.14
N TYR A 27 1.31 11.64 4.39
CA TYR A 27 2.21 12.26 5.35
C TYR A 27 3.69 12.14 4.93
N LEU A 28 4.12 10.95 4.51
CA LEU A 28 5.50 10.69 4.07
C LEU A 28 5.83 11.49 2.80
N ILE A 29 4.94 11.50 1.81
CA ILE A 29 5.10 12.32 0.58
C ILE A 29 5.18 13.80 0.93
N TYR A 30 4.30 14.31 1.81
CA TYR A 30 4.33 15.71 2.21
C TYR A 30 5.61 16.08 2.98
N SER A 31 6.17 15.14 3.73
CA SER A 31 7.43 15.33 4.45
C SER A 31 8.65 15.41 3.52
N LEU A 32 8.57 14.79 2.34
CA LEU A 32 9.57 14.84 1.29
C LEU A 32 9.47 16.17 0.54
N ARG A 33 10.20 17.18 1.02
CA ARG A 33 10.33 18.49 0.36
C ARG A 33 11.26 18.42 -0.86
N SER A 34 10.97 17.51 -1.79
CA SER A 34 11.83 17.20 -2.94
C SER A 34 11.01 17.04 -4.21
N ASP A 35 11.59 17.40 -5.35
CA ASP A 35 10.95 17.20 -6.65
C ASP A 35 10.97 15.71 -7.06
N PHE A 36 10.01 15.30 -7.89
CA PHE A 36 9.83 13.90 -8.30
C PHE A 36 11.10 13.28 -8.95
N THR A 37 11.86 14.08 -9.70
CA THR A 37 13.13 13.67 -10.30
C THR A 37 14.21 13.37 -9.26
N GLU A 38 14.27 14.13 -8.17
CA GLU A 38 15.19 13.89 -7.06
C GLU A 38 14.78 12.64 -6.27
N LEU A 39 13.48 12.40 -6.13
CA LEU A 39 12.94 11.19 -5.50
C LEU A 39 13.31 9.92 -6.29
N LEU A 40 13.17 9.96 -7.62
CA LEU A 40 13.61 8.88 -8.50
C LEU A 40 15.12 8.63 -8.38
N TYR A 41 15.91 9.70 -8.48
CA TYR A 41 17.37 9.61 -8.40
C TYR A 41 17.83 9.05 -7.05
N SER A 42 17.25 9.52 -5.95
CA SER A 42 17.59 9.05 -4.60
C SER A 42 17.14 7.62 -4.34
N SER A 43 16.01 7.20 -4.90
CA SER A 43 15.54 5.81 -4.79
C SER A 43 16.48 4.85 -5.54
N ILE A 44 17.03 5.27 -6.69
CA ILE A 44 17.92 4.44 -7.50
C ILE A 44 19.34 4.35 -6.91
N LEU A 45 19.90 5.48 -6.45
CA LEU A 45 21.29 5.54 -6.02
C LEU A 45 21.52 5.28 -4.55
N TYR A 46 20.59 5.73 -3.70
CA TYR A 46 20.71 5.60 -2.25
C TYR A 46 19.79 4.53 -1.69
N PHE A 47 19.03 3.83 -2.54
CA PHE A 47 18.04 2.84 -2.11
C PHE A 47 17.16 3.43 -1.00
N ASN A 48 16.59 4.61 -1.26
CA ASN A 48 15.57 5.20 -0.40
C ASN A 48 14.17 4.75 -0.85
N PRO A 49 13.23 4.50 0.09
CA PRO A 49 11.91 4.00 -0.27
C PRO A 49 10.94 5.04 -0.83
N TYR A 50 11.38 6.28 -1.07
CA TYR A 50 10.49 7.43 -1.24
C TYR A 50 9.49 7.30 -2.40
N ILE A 51 9.92 6.70 -3.51
CA ILE A 51 9.02 6.48 -4.63
C ILE A 51 7.90 5.48 -4.31
N PHE A 52 8.12 4.59 -3.34
CA PHE A 52 7.16 3.55 -2.97
C PHE A 52 5.97 4.07 -2.17
N TYR A 53 6.08 5.26 -1.55
CA TYR A 53 4.93 5.89 -0.90
C TYR A 53 3.83 6.26 -1.92
N PHE A 54 4.18 6.55 -3.17
CA PHE A 54 3.17 6.77 -4.21
C PHE A 54 2.40 5.49 -4.55
N PHE A 55 3.06 4.33 -4.50
CA PHE A 55 2.40 3.04 -4.64
C PHE A 55 1.49 2.76 -3.45
N GLY A 56 1.96 3.04 -2.22
CA GLY A 56 1.15 2.98 -1.00
C GLY A 56 -0.13 3.82 -1.12
N LEU A 57 -0.01 5.05 -1.59
CA LEU A 57 -1.14 5.95 -1.83
C LEU A 57 -2.13 5.40 -2.87
N ALA A 58 -1.63 4.93 -4.02
CA ALA A 58 -2.48 4.37 -5.07
C ALA A 58 -3.23 3.11 -4.60
N ILE A 59 -2.53 2.20 -3.92
CA ILE A 59 -3.11 1.00 -3.32
C ILE A 59 -4.12 1.37 -2.22
N GLY A 60 -3.79 2.34 -1.39
CA GLY A 60 -4.65 2.81 -0.31
C GLY A 60 -5.98 3.35 -0.83
N ILE A 61 -5.95 4.18 -1.88
CA ILE A 61 -7.16 4.70 -2.55
C ILE A 61 -7.99 3.55 -3.12
N GLU A 62 -7.37 2.58 -3.78
CA GLU A 62 -8.08 1.41 -4.29
C GLU A 62 -8.81 0.66 -3.17
N ARG A 63 -8.11 0.39 -2.07
CA ARG A 63 -8.67 -0.33 -0.91
C ARG A 63 -9.84 0.42 -0.26
N LEU A 64 -9.76 1.76 -0.20
CA LEU A 64 -10.89 2.60 0.25
C LEU A 64 -12.10 2.51 -0.67
N LEU A 65 -11.88 2.58 -1.99
CA LEU A 65 -12.94 2.44 -2.97
C LEU A 65 -13.58 1.05 -2.90
N TYR A 66 -12.78 -0.01 -2.77
CA TYR A 66 -13.30 -1.36 -2.58
C TYR A 66 -14.06 -1.51 -1.25
N GLY A 67 -13.54 -0.99 -0.15
CA GLY A 67 -14.21 -1.09 1.15
C GLY A 67 -15.58 -0.37 1.17
N THR A 68 -15.65 0.82 0.58
CA THR A 68 -16.89 1.62 0.49
C THR A 68 -17.89 1.04 -0.49
N THR A 69 -17.47 0.63 -1.70
CA THR A 69 -18.40 0.20 -2.76
C THR A 69 -18.63 -1.30 -2.81
N GLY A 70 -17.71 -2.11 -2.26
CA GLY A 70 -17.66 -3.56 -2.47
C GLY A 70 -17.33 -3.95 -3.91
N ASN A 71 -17.03 -2.99 -4.78
CA ASN A 71 -16.88 -3.22 -6.21
C ASN A 71 -15.42 -3.44 -6.60
N ARG A 72 -15.12 -4.64 -7.10
CA ARG A 72 -13.78 -5.03 -7.57
C ARG A 72 -13.36 -4.32 -8.87
N LYS A 73 -14.29 -3.64 -9.56
CA LYS A 73 -14.02 -2.95 -10.83
C LYS A 73 -12.92 -1.88 -10.73
N TYR A 74 -12.73 -1.26 -9.56
CA TYR A 74 -11.66 -0.28 -9.33
C TYR A 74 -10.29 -0.93 -9.22
N PHE A 75 -10.19 -2.12 -8.61
CA PHE A 75 -8.98 -2.94 -8.63
C PHE A 75 -8.61 -3.35 -10.07
N TYR A 76 -9.60 -3.79 -10.85
CA TYR A 76 -9.41 -4.15 -12.25
C TYR A 76 -9.06 -2.96 -13.16
N LEU A 77 -9.45 -1.73 -12.79
CA LEU A 77 -9.04 -0.51 -13.49
C LEU A 77 -7.55 -0.20 -13.30
N LEU A 78 -7.00 -0.49 -12.12
CA LEU A 78 -5.57 -0.28 -11.85
C LEU A 78 -4.68 -1.38 -12.45
N ILE A 79 -5.17 -2.62 -12.46
CA ILE A 79 -4.39 -3.80 -12.87
C ILE A 79 -4.63 -4.19 -14.34
N GLY A 80 -5.74 -3.70 -14.91
CA GLY A 80 -6.23 -4.16 -16.20
C GLY A 80 -6.98 -5.48 -16.06
N ASN A 81 -8.08 -5.62 -16.81
CA ASN A 81 -8.82 -6.87 -16.89
C ASN A 81 -8.17 -7.73 -17.99
N SER A 82 -7.21 -8.57 -17.61
CA SER A 82 -6.50 -9.47 -18.53
C SER A 82 -6.59 -10.92 -18.07
N GLU A 83 -6.36 -11.84 -19.00
CA GLU A 83 -6.22 -13.28 -18.72
C GLU A 83 -5.10 -13.58 -17.69
N PHE A 84 -4.20 -12.62 -17.47
CA PHE A 84 -3.07 -12.72 -16.55
C PHE A 84 -3.33 -12.11 -15.16
N ILE A 85 -4.59 -11.86 -14.79
CA ILE A 85 -4.94 -11.25 -13.50
C ILE A 85 -4.30 -11.98 -12.30
N GLY A 86 -4.24 -13.32 -12.34
CA GLY A 86 -3.64 -14.13 -11.29
C GLY A 86 -2.15 -13.86 -11.12
N TYR A 87 -1.42 -13.65 -12.22
CA TYR A 87 0.01 -13.29 -12.16
C TYR A 87 0.21 -11.89 -11.58
N VAL A 88 -0.66 -10.93 -11.90
CA VAL A 88 -0.56 -9.58 -11.31
C VAL A 88 -0.90 -9.60 -9.82
N MET A 89 -1.91 -10.37 -9.40
CA MET A 89 -2.20 -10.54 -7.96
C MET A 89 -1.03 -11.17 -7.22
N TYR A 90 -0.39 -12.19 -7.80
CA TYR A 90 0.80 -12.82 -7.22
C TYR A 90 1.99 -11.86 -7.15
N PHE A 91 2.21 -11.06 -8.19
CA PHE A 91 3.20 -10.00 -8.19
C PHE A 91 2.93 -8.97 -7.08
N LEU A 92 1.70 -8.46 -6.97
CA LEU A 92 1.32 -7.49 -5.94
C LEU A 92 1.42 -8.06 -4.52
N PHE A 93 1.15 -9.35 -4.35
CA PHE A 93 1.36 -10.05 -3.09
C PHE A 93 2.84 -10.05 -2.69
N ILE A 94 3.74 -10.51 -3.57
CA ILE A 94 5.18 -10.52 -3.31
C ILE A 94 5.69 -9.10 -3.10
N PHE A 95 5.28 -8.17 -3.97
CA PHE A 95 5.64 -6.77 -3.90
C PHE A 95 5.26 -6.17 -2.54
N GLY A 96 4.02 -6.33 -2.09
CA GLY A 96 3.57 -5.78 -0.82
C GLY A 96 4.33 -6.32 0.38
N ILE A 97 4.69 -7.62 0.38
CA ILE A 97 5.52 -8.21 1.44
C ILE A 97 6.94 -7.64 1.41
N ILE A 98 7.62 -7.72 0.27
CA ILE A 98 9.02 -7.30 0.16
C ILE A 98 9.16 -5.81 0.45
N MET A 99 8.31 -5.00 -0.18
CA MET A 99 8.34 -3.55 0.00
C MET A 99 7.93 -3.15 1.41
N GLY A 100 6.91 -3.78 1.97
CA GLY A 100 6.48 -3.48 3.34
C GLY A 100 7.56 -3.79 4.38
N ILE A 101 8.28 -4.91 4.23
CA ILE A 101 9.44 -5.25 5.08
C ILE A 101 10.55 -4.22 4.89
N TYR A 102 10.87 -3.90 3.64
CA TYR A 102 11.94 -2.95 3.32
C TYR A 102 11.69 -1.54 3.90
N ILE A 103 10.48 -0.99 3.73
CA ILE A 103 10.10 0.32 4.31
C ILE A 103 10.13 0.25 5.84
N SER A 104 9.62 -0.84 6.42
CA SER A 104 9.62 -1.01 7.88
C SER A 104 11.04 -1.08 8.46
N LEU A 105 11.98 -1.72 7.76
CA LEU A 105 13.39 -1.75 8.16
C LEU A 105 14.07 -0.40 7.94
N TYR A 106 13.72 0.31 6.87
CA TYR A 106 14.22 1.66 6.61
C TYR A 106 13.91 2.62 7.77
N ALA A 107 12.76 2.46 8.42
CA ALA A 107 12.36 3.24 9.59
C ALA A 107 13.43 3.27 10.72
N LEU A 108 14.25 2.22 10.87
CA LEU A 108 15.32 2.16 11.87
C LEU A 108 16.39 3.24 11.65
N PHE A 109 16.58 3.66 10.39
CA PHE A 109 17.57 4.64 9.97
C PHE A 109 17.00 6.07 9.87
N VAL A 110 15.67 6.23 10.00
CA VAL A 110 15.01 7.53 9.93
C VAL A 110 15.12 8.28 11.26
N THR A 111 15.48 9.57 11.16
CA THR A 111 15.52 10.50 12.29
C THR A 111 14.17 11.18 12.50
N GLY A 112 13.66 11.15 13.73
CA GLY A 112 12.37 11.73 14.10
C GLY A 112 11.33 10.65 14.40
N LEU A 113 10.70 10.74 15.58
CA LEU A 113 9.81 9.70 16.08
C LEU A 113 8.56 9.55 15.20
N ILE A 114 7.95 10.67 14.79
CA ILE A 114 6.70 10.66 13.99
C ILE A 114 6.96 10.07 12.61
N LEU A 115 8.05 10.48 11.95
CA LEU A 115 8.48 9.94 10.66
C LEU A 115 8.73 8.43 10.77
N ARG A 116 9.49 7.99 11.78
CA ARG A 116 9.74 6.57 12.01
C ARG A 116 8.46 5.76 12.19
N LEU A 117 7.49 6.28 12.96
CA LEU A 117 6.19 5.61 13.11
C LEU A 117 5.43 5.57 11.79
N ALA A 118 5.45 6.64 11.00
CA ALA A 118 4.78 6.67 9.70
C ALA A 118 5.37 5.64 8.73
N GLU A 119 6.70 5.48 8.68
CA GLU A 119 7.36 4.45 7.86
C GLU A 119 6.96 3.03 8.28
N VAL A 120 6.94 2.74 9.58
CA VAL A 120 6.52 1.43 10.10
C VAL A 120 5.04 1.18 9.76
N VAL A 121 4.19 2.19 9.94
CA VAL A 121 2.76 2.09 9.62
C VAL A 121 2.54 1.86 8.14
N GLU A 122 3.26 2.56 7.27
CA GLU A 122 3.24 2.37 5.81
C GLU A 122 3.67 0.95 5.43
N GLY A 123 4.81 0.50 5.97
CA GLY A 123 5.34 -0.83 5.69
C GLY A 123 4.41 -1.96 6.17
N ILE A 124 3.85 -1.84 7.38
CA ILE A 124 2.82 -2.77 7.88
C ILE A 124 1.56 -2.72 7.01
N GLY A 125 1.13 -1.52 6.59
CA GLY A 125 -0.01 -1.34 5.69
C GLY A 125 0.14 -2.12 4.39
N LEU A 126 1.33 -2.10 3.79
CA LEU A 126 1.63 -2.86 2.56
C LEU A 126 1.63 -4.38 2.79
N ILE A 127 2.16 -4.84 3.93
CA ILE A 127 2.11 -6.27 4.30
C ILE A 127 0.65 -6.70 4.52
N MET A 128 -0.15 -5.90 5.21
CA MET A 128 -1.56 -6.18 5.43
C MET A 128 -2.34 -6.19 4.11
N PHE A 129 -2.03 -5.27 3.19
CA PHE A 129 -2.56 -5.29 1.84
C PHE A 129 -2.23 -6.60 1.12
N ALA A 130 -0.96 -7.02 1.12
CA ALA A 130 -0.54 -8.27 0.49
C ALA A 130 -1.32 -9.47 1.07
N ILE A 131 -1.38 -9.58 2.40
CA ILE A 131 -2.14 -10.66 3.06
C ILE A 131 -3.63 -10.60 2.69
N SER A 132 -4.21 -9.40 2.57
CA SER A 132 -5.62 -9.23 2.18
C SER A 132 -5.92 -9.73 0.77
N LEU A 133 -4.92 -9.82 -0.12
CA LEU A 133 -5.09 -10.40 -1.45
C LEU A 133 -5.28 -11.93 -1.41
N LEU A 134 -4.82 -12.62 -0.35
CA LEU A 134 -5.05 -14.06 -0.18
C LEU A 134 -6.48 -14.37 0.27
N ALA A 135 -7.16 -13.41 0.91
CA ALA A 135 -8.52 -13.55 1.38
C ALA A 135 -9.58 -13.26 0.28
N PHE A 136 -9.13 -13.09 -0.97
CA PHE A 136 -9.89 -12.50 -2.06
C PHE A 136 -10.42 -13.50 -3.09
#